data_AF-A0A9W7T5S7-F1
#
_entry.id   AF-A0A9W7T5S7-F1
#
_cell.length_a   1.000
_cell.length_b   1.000
_cell.length_c   1.000
_cell.angle_alpha   90.00
_cell.angle_beta   90.00
_cell.angle_gamma   90.00
#
_symmetry.space_group_name_H-M   'P 1'
#
loop_
_entity.id
_entity.type
_entity.pdbx_description
1 polymer ?
#
loop_
_entity_poly.entity_id
_entity_poly.type
_entity_poly.pdbx_seq_one_letter_code
_entity_poly.pdbx_strand_id
1 'polypeptide(L)'
;MFLRLKNGCQDVAVWFLRLKNGCQDVSVWFLRLKNGGRMFLRLKNGCQDVAVWFLRLKNGGRMFLRLKNGCQDVAVWFLRLKNGGRMFLRLKNGCQDVAVWFLRLKNGGRMFLRLKNGCQDVAVWFLRLKNGGRMFLRLKNGCQDVAVWFLRLKNGGRMFLRLKNGCQDVAVWFLRLKNGGRMFLRLKNGCQDVAVWFLRLKNGGRMFLRLKNGCQDVAVWFLRLKNGGRMFLRLKNGCQDVAVWFLRLKNGGRMFLRLKNGCQDVAVWFLRLKNGGRMFLRLKNGCQDVAVWFLRLKNGGRMFLRLKNGCQDVAVWFLRLKNGGRMFLRLKNGCQDVAVWFLRLKNGGRMFLRLKNGCQDVAVWFLRLKNGGRMFLRLKNGCQDVAVWFLWLKNGCQDVAVWFLWLKNGCQDVAVWFLR
;
A
#
# COMPACT_ATOMS: atom_id res chain seq x y z
N MET A 1 -43.82 16.03 -5.44
CA MET A 1 -44.47 15.12 -6.42
C MET A 1 -43.99 13.70 -6.16
N PHE A 2 -44.89 12.86 -5.63
CA PHE A 2 -44.68 11.41 -5.54
C PHE A 2 -45.14 10.80 -6.87
N LEU A 3 -44.41 9.83 -7.42
CA LEU A 3 -44.80 9.21 -8.68
C LEU A 3 -45.02 7.71 -8.49
N ARG A 4 -46.25 7.30 -8.85
CA ARG A 4 -46.67 5.93 -9.16
C ARG A 4 -46.45 5.78 -10.67
N LEU A 5 -45.59 4.86 -11.11
CA LEU A 5 -45.26 4.71 -12.53
C LEU A 5 -46.30 3.82 -13.23
N LYS A 6 -47.02 4.37 -14.22
CA LYS A 6 -47.55 3.63 -15.38
C LYS A 6 -46.73 4.02 -16.62
N ASN A 7 -46.61 3.09 -17.56
CA ASN A 7 -45.69 3.13 -18.71
C ASN A 7 -45.76 4.42 -19.53
N GLY A 8 -44.59 4.92 -19.98
CA GLY A 8 -44.50 5.87 -21.11
C GLY A 8 -44.00 7.29 -20.85
N CYS A 9 -42.96 7.53 -20.04
CA CYS A 9 -42.35 8.88 -19.93
C CYS A 9 -40.81 8.85 -20.07
N GLN A 10 -40.28 9.57 -21.08
CA GLN A 10 -38.85 9.53 -21.44
C GLN A 10 -37.92 10.43 -20.61
N ASP A 11 -38.43 11.30 -19.72
CA ASP A 11 -37.59 12.15 -18.85
C ASP A 11 -38.22 12.34 -17.45
N VAL A 12 -38.48 11.25 -16.72
CA VAL A 12 -38.91 11.34 -15.31
C VAL A 12 -37.68 11.32 -14.38
N ALA A 13 -37.30 12.48 -13.87
CA ALA A 13 -36.38 12.56 -12.74
C ALA A 13 -37.17 12.36 -11.43
N VAL A 14 -37.04 11.19 -10.80
CA VAL A 14 -37.56 11.00 -9.43
C VAL A 14 -36.67 11.78 -8.46
N TRP A 15 -37.15 12.94 -8.01
CA TRP A 15 -36.41 13.84 -7.13
C TRP A 15 -36.33 13.32 -5.68
N PHE A 16 -37.37 12.62 -5.24
CA PHE A 16 -37.46 12.05 -3.89
C PHE A 16 -38.28 10.76 -3.89
N LEU A 17 -37.68 9.63 -3.51
CA LEU A 17 -38.39 8.37 -3.26
C LEU A 17 -38.15 7.94 -1.81
N ARG A 18 -39.23 7.65 -1.09
CA ARG A 18 -39.20 7.17 0.29
C ARG A 18 -40.15 5.99 0.48
N LEU A 19 -39.58 4.81 0.70
CA LEU A 19 -40.33 3.62 1.13
C LEU A 19 -40.16 3.44 2.64
N LYS A 20 -41.26 3.07 3.33
CA LYS A 20 -41.32 2.98 4.79
C LYS A 20 -41.44 1.54 5.32
N ASN A 21 -41.89 0.58 4.51
CA ASN A 21 -42.19 -0.79 4.92
C ASN A 21 -41.43 -1.78 4.03
N GLY A 22 -41.12 -2.97 4.59
CA GLY A 22 -40.27 -3.98 3.97
C GLY A 22 -40.81 -4.42 2.61
N CYS A 23 -39.97 -4.31 1.60
CA CYS A 23 -40.21 -4.88 0.27
C CYS A 23 -39.29 -6.08 0.12
N GLN A 24 -39.72 -7.12 -0.58
CA GLN A 24 -38.81 -8.20 -0.96
C GLN A 24 -37.69 -7.61 -1.84
N ASP A 25 -38.06 -7.08 -3.00
CA ASP A 25 -37.08 -6.52 -3.95
C ASP A 25 -37.41 -5.08 -4.33
N VAL A 26 -36.38 -4.23 -4.39
CA VAL A 26 -36.49 -2.84 -4.84
C VAL A 26 -35.51 -2.57 -5.96
N SER A 27 -36.04 -2.35 -7.17
CA SER A 27 -35.25 -1.94 -8.33
C SER A 27 -35.59 -0.52 -8.76
N VAL A 28 -34.58 0.34 -8.88
CA VAL A 28 -34.74 1.73 -9.34
C VAL A 28 -33.81 2.01 -10.52
N TRP A 29 -34.38 2.48 -11.64
CA TRP A 29 -33.65 2.72 -12.88
C TRP A 29 -33.69 4.19 -13.30
N PHE A 30 -32.52 4.77 -13.52
CA PHE A 30 -32.33 6.11 -14.08
C PHE A 30 -31.64 5.97 -15.45
N LEU A 31 -32.44 6.04 -16.52
CA LEU A 31 -31.97 5.73 -17.87
C LEU A 31 -31.11 6.87 -18.46
N ARG A 32 -31.61 8.11 -18.43
CA ARG A 32 -30.91 9.30 -18.94
C ARG A 32 -31.22 10.49 -18.03
N LEU A 33 -30.19 11.12 -17.46
CA LEU A 33 -30.35 12.40 -16.76
C LEU A 33 -29.33 13.40 -17.29
N LYS A 34 -29.81 14.54 -17.78
CA LYS A 34 -29.01 15.70 -18.15
C LYS A 34 -29.20 16.78 -17.09
N ASN A 35 -28.11 17.41 -16.64
CA ASN A 35 -28.14 18.50 -15.65
C ASN A 35 -28.88 18.10 -14.36
N GLY A 36 -28.46 16.99 -13.75
CA GLY A 36 -29.14 16.50 -12.56
C GLY A 36 -29.10 17.55 -11.44
N GLY A 37 -30.24 17.79 -10.78
CA GLY A 37 -30.28 18.58 -9.55
C GLY A 37 -30.05 17.69 -8.31
N ARG A 38 -30.85 17.86 -7.25
CA ARG A 38 -30.70 17.04 -6.03
C ARG A 38 -31.65 15.84 -6.05
N MET A 39 -31.11 14.62 -6.05
CA MET A 39 -31.89 13.39 -5.94
C MET A 39 -31.69 12.72 -4.59
N PHE A 40 -32.79 12.26 -3.98
CA PHE A 40 -32.79 11.56 -2.71
C PHE A 40 -33.58 10.26 -2.79
N LEU A 41 -32.92 9.14 -2.51
CA LEU A 41 -33.56 7.83 -2.32
C LEU A 41 -33.35 7.40 -0.87
N ARG A 42 -34.45 7.16 -0.16
CA ARG A 42 -34.42 6.78 1.26
C ARG A 42 -35.33 5.59 1.52
N LEU A 43 -34.73 4.43 1.79
CA LEU A 43 -35.46 3.26 2.27
C LEU A 43 -35.33 3.20 3.80
N LYS A 44 -36.46 2.98 4.47
CA LYS A 44 -36.55 2.72 5.91
C LYS A 44 -37.19 1.35 6.08
N ASN A 45 -36.60 0.51 6.93
CA ASN A 45 -37.03 -0.86 7.22
C ASN A 45 -36.68 -1.79 6.06
N GLY A 46 -35.92 -2.85 6.38
CA GLY A 46 -35.09 -3.55 5.40
C GLY A 46 -35.84 -4.14 4.22
N CYS A 47 -35.15 -4.22 3.09
CA CYS A 47 -35.56 -5.00 1.94
C CYS A 47 -34.69 -6.25 1.86
N GLN A 48 -35.14 -7.31 1.19
CA GLN A 48 -34.23 -8.40 0.86
C GLN A 48 -33.17 -7.85 -0.10
N ASP A 49 -33.60 -7.39 -1.29
CA ASP A 49 -32.67 -6.91 -2.31
C ASP A 49 -32.94 -5.47 -2.76
N VAL A 50 -31.88 -4.69 -2.94
CA VAL A 50 -31.96 -3.31 -3.44
C VAL A 50 -30.99 -3.11 -4.60
N ALA A 51 -31.54 -2.92 -5.80
CA ALA A 51 -30.78 -2.60 -7.00
C ALA A 51 -31.06 -1.16 -7.49
N VAL A 52 -30.01 -0.36 -7.67
CA VAL A 52 -30.14 1.01 -8.20
C VAL A 52 -29.23 1.21 -9.39
N TRP A 53 -29.81 1.55 -10.53
CA TRP A 53 -29.11 1.64 -11.81
C TRP A 53 -29.13 3.07 -12.36
N PHE A 54 -27.94 3.59 -12.70
CA PHE A 54 -27.75 4.86 -13.38
C PHE A 54 -27.04 4.60 -14.72
N LEU A 55 -27.81 4.57 -15.82
CA LEU A 55 -27.27 4.21 -17.12
C LEU A 55 -26.45 5.34 -17.75
N ARG A 56 -27.01 6.56 -17.84
CA ARG A 56 -26.35 7.72 -18.47
C ARG A 56 -26.63 9.01 -17.70
N LEU A 57 -25.61 9.56 -17.02
CA LEU A 57 -25.69 10.87 -16.35
C LEU A 57 -24.70 11.86 -16.98
N LYS A 58 -25.20 13.02 -17.42
CA LYS A 58 -24.39 14.14 -17.92
C LYS A 58 -24.59 15.34 -17.00
N ASN A 59 -23.50 15.90 -16.48
CA ASN A 59 -23.51 16.97 -15.47
C ASN A 59 -24.30 16.54 -14.22
N GLY A 60 -23.71 15.64 -13.44
CA GLY A 60 -24.37 15.14 -12.24
C GLY A 60 -24.53 16.22 -11.18
N GLY A 61 -25.70 16.25 -10.53
CA GLY A 61 -25.95 17.08 -9.35
C GLY A 61 -25.57 16.40 -8.04
N ARG A 62 -26.39 16.58 -7.00
CA ARG A 62 -26.17 15.92 -5.70
C ARG A 62 -27.09 14.71 -5.57
N MET A 63 -26.53 13.53 -5.41
CA MET A 63 -27.28 12.29 -5.18
C MET A 63 -27.07 11.80 -3.75
N PHE A 64 -28.15 11.42 -3.09
CA PHE A 64 -28.13 10.83 -1.75
C PHE A 64 -28.96 9.55 -1.73
N LEU A 65 -28.29 8.42 -1.53
CA LEU A 65 -28.92 7.13 -1.27
C LEU A 65 -28.71 6.78 0.20
N ARG A 66 -29.80 6.59 0.93
CA ARG A 66 -29.77 6.26 2.36
C ARG A 66 -30.67 5.07 2.67
N LEU A 67 -30.04 3.95 3.00
CA LEU A 67 -30.74 2.77 3.52
C LEU A 67 -30.57 2.70 5.04
N LYS A 68 -31.63 2.27 5.72
CA LYS A 68 -31.66 2.07 7.17
C LYS A 68 -32.36 0.74 7.47
N ASN A 69 -31.80 -0.01 8.43
CA ASN A 69 -32.36 -1.22 9.04
C ASN A 69 -32.22 -2.48 8.17
N GLY A 70 -31.00 -2.75 7.73
CA GLY A 70 -30.60 -3.98 7.02
C GLY A 70 -31.13 -4.07 5.60
N CYS A 71 -30.34 -4.61 4.69
CA CYS A 71 -30.85 -5.30 3.50
C CYS A 71 -30.06 -6.60 3.40
N GLN A 72 -30.57 -7.63 2.73
CA GLN A 72 -29.70 -8.75 2.41
C GLN A 72 -28.64 -8.22 1.42
N ASP A 73 -29.08 -7.81 0.23
CA ASP A 73 -28.16 -7.36 -0.82
C ASP A 73 -28.44 -5.94 -1.31
N VAL A 74 -27.35 -5.20 -1.55
CA VAL A 74 -27.41 -3.84 -2.09
C VAL A 74 -26.46 -3.68 -3.27
N ALA A 75 -27.03 -3.54 -4.46
CA ALA A 75 -26.29 -3.30 -5.69
C ALA A 75 -26.55 -1.89 -6.24
N VAL A 76 -25.49 -1.12 -6.47
CA VAL A 76 -25.60 0.22 -7.09
C VAL A 76 -24.68 0.33 -8.30
N TRP A 77 -25.27 0.60 -9.46
CA TRP A 77 -24.58 0.60 -10.74
C TRP A 77 -24.58 1.97 -11.40
N PHE A 78 -23.40 2.43 -11.81
CA PHE A 78 -23.21 3.65 -12.59
C PHE A 78 -22.48 3.32 -13.89
N LEU A 79 -23.22 3.27 -15.00
CA LEU A 79 -22.64 2.79 -16.26
C LEU A 79 -21.85 3.89 -16.99
N ARG A 80 -22.44 5.07 -17.19
CA ARG A 80 -21.79 6.19 -17.90
C ARG A 80 -22.07 7.52 -17.20
N LEU A 81 -21.07 8.08 -16.51
CA LEU A 81 -21.14 9.41 -15.91
C LEU A 81 -20.15 10.36 -16.60
N LYS A 82 -20.64 11.51 -17.07
CA LYS A 82 -19.83 12.61 -17.60
C LYS A 82 -20.03 13.84 -16.70
N ASN A 83 -18.93 14.40 -16.20
CA ASN A 83 -18.92 15.50 -15.22
C ASN A 83 -19.71 15.10 -13.96
N GLY A 84 -19.13 14.20 -13.18
CA GLY A 84 -19.76 13.68 -11.96
C GLY A 84 -20.02 14.78 -10.94
N GLY A 85 -21.17 14.72 -10.30
CA GLY A 85 -21.56 15.58 -9.19
C GLY A 85 -21.10 15.07 -7.83
N ARG A 86 -21.85 15.39 -6.77
CA ARG A 86 -21.60 14.85 -5.43
C ARG A 86 -22.52 13.66 -5.17
N MET A 87 -21.96 12.50 -4.84
CA MET A 87 -22.74 11.29 -4.53
C MET A 87 -22.47 10.84 -3.10
N PHE A 88 -23.53 10.53 -2.38
CA PHE A 88 -23.49 10.06 -1.00
C PHE A 88 -24.33 8.80 -0.89
N LEU A 89 -23.68 7.67 -0.65
CA LEU A 89 -24.31 6.41 -0.31
C LEU A 89 -24.08 6.15 1.19
N ARG A 90 -25.16 5.99 1.94
CA ARG A 90 -25.12 5.76 3.39
C ARG A 90 -26.00 4.59 3.77
N LEU A 91 -25.38 3.50 4.17
CA LEU A 91 -26.06 2.34 4.76
C LEU A 91 -25.89 2.38 6.29
N LYS A 92 -26.92 1.94 7.01
CA LYS A 92 -26.94 1.87 8.47
C LYS A 92 -27.66 0.60 8.90
N ASN A 93 -27.05 -0.12 9.84
CA ASN A 93 -27.54 -1.40 10.40
C ASN A 93 -27.42 -2.46 9.31
N GLY A 94 -26.36 -3.26 9.37
CA GLY A 94 -25.63 -3.87 8.26
C GLY A 94 -26.43 -4.56 7.17
N CYS A 95 -25.82 -4.65 6.00
CA CYS A 95 -26.31 -5.49 4.91
C CYS A 95 -25.48 -6.77 4.85
N GLN A 96 -25.99 -7.86 4.29
CA GLN A 96 -25.14 -9.01 3.99
C GLN A 96 -24.11 -8.56 2.95
N ASP A 97 -24.57 -8.21 1.74
CA ASP A 97 -23.67 -7.85 0.64
C ASP A 97 -23.92 -6.44 0.10
N VAL A 98 -22.82 -5.74 -0.21
CA VAL A 98 -22.87 -4.40 -0.79
C VAL A 98 -21.94 -4.31 -1.99
N ALA A 99 -22.52 -4.21 -3.18
CA ALA A 99 -21.80 -4.05 -4.43
C ALA A 99 -22.04 -2.66 -5.03
N VAL A 100 -20.97 -1.92 -5.33
CA VAL A 100 -21.06 -0.62 -6.01
C VAL A 100 -20.15 -0.59 -7.22
N TRP A 101 -20.74 -0.37 -8.40
CA TRP A 101 -20.08 -0.46 -9.68
C TRP A 101 -20.06 0.86 -10.43
N PHE A 102 -18.89 1.24 -10.93
CA PHE A 102 -18.68 2.41 -11.77
C PHE A 102 -17.97 2.00 -13.06
N LEU A 103 -18.71 1.86 -14.17
CA LEU A 103 -18.13 1.33 -15.41
C LEU A 103 -17.36 2.40 -16.17
N ARG A 104 -17.94 3.58 -16.42
CA ARG A 104 -17.28 4.66 -17.19
C ARG A 104 -17.55 6.02 -16.56
N LEU A 105 -16.56 6.59 -15.88
CA LEU A 105 -16.61 7.97 -15.37
C LEU A 105 -15.63 8.88 -16.12
N LYS A 106 -16.13 9.98 -16.67
CA LYS A 106 -15.33 11.07 -17.25
C LYS A 106 -15.51 12.31 -16.40
N ASN A 107 -14.42 12.85 -15.86
CA ASN A 107 -14.39 13.94 -14.88
C ASN A 107 -15.18 13.58 -13.62
N GLY A 108 -14.55 12.78 -12.75
CA GLY A 108 -15.17 12.32 -11.51
C GLY A 108 -15.46 13.48 -10.56
N GLY A 109 -16.63 13.42 -9.90
CA GLY A 109 -17.03 14.34 -8.86
C GLY A 109 -16.58 13.92 -7.46
N ARG A 110 -17.35 14.27 -6.43
CA ARG A 110 -17.06 13.81 -5.05
C ARG A 110 -17.97 12.63 -4.70
N MET A 111 -17.41 11.51 -4.31
CA MET A 111 -18.17 10.32 -3.93
C MET A 111 -17.87 9.94 -2.49
N PHE A 112 -18.92 9.67 -1.72
CA PHE A 112 -18.86 9.30 -0.32
C PHE A 112 -19.70 8.05 -0.11
N LEU A 113 -19.04 6.94 0.19
CA LEU A 113 -19.68 5.71 0.63
C LEU A 113 -19.43 5.54 2.13
N ARG A 114 -20.50 5.44 2.90
CA ARG A 114 -20.44 5.29 4.35
C ARG A 114 -21.33 4.14 4.81
N LEU A 115 -20.69 3.06 5.25
CA LEU A 115 -21.36 1.95 5.89
C LEU A 115 -21.17 2.04 7.41
N LYS A 116 -22.17 1.62 8.15
CA LYS A 116 -22.17 1.58 9.62
C LYS A 116 -22.89 0.31 10.08
N ASN A 117 -22.28 -0.35 11.07
CA ASN A 117 -22.81 -1.53 11.77
C ASN A 117 -22.73 -2.80 10.91
N GLY A 118 -21.53 -3.08 10.42
CA GLY A 118 -21.14 -4.28 9.68
C GLY A 118 -21.74 -4.41 8.29
N CYS A 119 -21.04 -5.12 7.43
CA CYS A 119 -21.60 -5.88 6.32
C CYS A 119 -20.87 -7.22 6.31
N GLN A 120 -21.42 -8.27 5.72
CA GLN A 120 -20.59 -9.44 5.43
C GLN A 120 -19.56 -9.01 4.38
N ASP A 121 -20.03 -8.69 3.18
CA ASP A 121 -19.14 -8.36 2.06
C ASP A 121 -19.38 -6.97 1.47
N VAL A 122 -18.28 -6.30 1.13
CA VAL A 122 -18.31 -4.98 0.50
C VAL A 122 -17.40 -4.94 -0.70
N ALA A 123 -18.00 -4.89 -1.88
CA ALA A 123 -17.31 -4.80 -3.15
C ALA A 123 -17.52 -3.44 -3.83
N VAL A 124 -16.45 -2.74 -4.17
CA VAL A 124 -16.52 -1.47 -4.92
C VAL A 124 -15.63 -1.51 -6.14
N TRP A 125 -16.24 -1.37 -7.32
CA TRP A 125 -15.58 -1.54 -8.60
C TRP A 125 -15.55 -0.26 -9.43
N PHE A 126 -14.38 0.08 -9.95
CA PHE A 126 -14.16 1.19 -10.87
C PHE A 126 -13.45 0.70 -12.13
N LEU A 127 -14.20 0.55 -13.22
CA LEU A 127 -13.68 -0.06 -14.44
C LEU A 127 -12.87 0.94 -15.28
N ARG A 128 -13.44 2.11 -15.61
CA ARG A 128 -12.77 3.14 -16.43
C ARG A 128 -13.03 4.54 -15.87
N LEU A 129 -12.01 5.14 -15.25
CA LEU A 129 -12.06 6.53 -14.77
C LEU A 129 -11.09 7.41 -15.56
N LYS A 130 -11.59 8.49 -16.14
CA LYS A 130 -10.80 9.56 -16.77
C LYS A 130 -10.98 10.83 -15.94
N ASN A 131 -9.88 11.39 -15.42
CA ASN A 131 -9.85 12.52 -14.50
C ASN A 131 -10.62 12.21 -13.21
N GLY A 132 -10.00 11.46 -12.30
CA GLY A 132 -10.59 11.05 -11.04
C GLY A 132 -10.91 12.25 -10.14
N GLY A 133 -12.06 12.17 -9.46
CA GLY A 133 -12.49 13.14 -8.46
C GLY A 133 -12.01 12.80 -7.04
N ARG A 134 -12.78 13.19 -6.02
CA ARG A 134 -12.50 12.81 -4.63
C ARG A 134 -13.39 11.66 -4.21
N MET A 135 -12.82 10.56 -3.73
CA MET A 135 -13.57 9.39 -3.28
C MET A 135 -13.26 9.10 -1.82
N PHE A 136 -14.30 8.88 -1.04
CA PHE A 136 -14.21 8.57 0.38
C PHE A 136 -15.06 7.33 0.67
N LEU A 137 -14.41 6.23 1.01
CA LEU A 137 -15.05 5.03 1.52
C LEU A 137 -14.77 4.94 3.01
N ARG A 138 -15.83 4.88 3.81
CA ARG A 138 -15.74 4.81 5.27
C ARG A 138 -16.63 3.69 5.80
N LEU A 139 -16.00 2.64 6.30
CA LEU A 139 -16.67 1.56 7.02
C LEU A 139 -16.45 1.72 8.52
N LYS A 140 -17.43 1.32 9.30
CA LYS A 140 -17.42 1.38 10.77
C LYS A 140 -18.13 0.17 11.34
N ASN A 141 -17.50 -0.47 12.33
CA ASN A 141 -17.99 -1.69 12.99
C ASN A 141 -17.92 -2.81 11.95
N GLY A 142 -16.82 -3.55 11.94
CA GLY A 142 -16.20 -4.23 10.79
C GLY A 142 -17.06 -5.02 9.82
N CYS A 143 -16.47 -5.29 8.66
CA CYS A 143 -17.04 -6.20 7.66
C CYS A 143 -16.25 -7.51 7.68
N GLN A 144 -16.81 -8.61 7.18
CA GLN A 144 -16.01 -9.79 6.91
C GLN A 144 -15.00 -9.43 5.81
N ASP A 145 -15.49 -9.16 4.60
CA ASP A 145 -14.61 -8.89 3.45
C ASP A 145 -14.84 -7.53 2.81
N VAL A 146 -13.72 -6.89 2.43
CA VAL A 146 -13.74 -5.59 1.75
C VAL A 146 -12.85 -5.62 0.54
N ALA A 147 -13.47 -5.60 -0.63
CA ALA A 147 -12.79 -5.59 -1.91
C ALA A 147 -13.00 -4.26 -2.65
N VAL A 148 -11.91 -3.58 -3.02
CA VAL A 148 -11.97 -2.35 -3.82
C VAL A 148 -11.09 -2.45 -5.05
N TRP A 149 -11.71 -2.37 -6.23
CA TRP A 149 -11.06 -2.62 -7.51
C TRP A 149 -11.04 -1.39 -8.40
N PHE A 150 -9.88 -1.10 -8.97
CA PHE A 150 -9.66 -0.04 -9.95
C PHE A 150 -8.96 -0.59 -11.18
N LEU A 151 -9.71 -0.81 -12.27
CA LEU A 151 -9.16 -1.45 -13.45
C LEU A 151 -8.36 -0.47 -14.32
N ARG A 152 -8.93 0.68 -14.71
CA ARG A 152 -8.26 1.66 -15.57
C ARG A 152 -8.51 3.09 -15.09
N LEU A 153 -7.50 3.72 -14.48
CA LEU A 153 -7.55 5.13 -14.06
C LEU A 153 -6.56 5.97 -14.87
N LYS A 154 -7.06 7.03 -15.52
CA LYS A 154 -6.26 8.06 -16.17
C LYS A 154 -6.44 9.36 -15.40
N ASN A 155 -5.35 9.95 -14.91
CA ASN A 155 -5.31 11.12 -14.03
C ASN A 155 -6.08 10.87 -12.72
N GLY A 156 -5.44 10.17 -11.79
CA GLY A 156 -6.03 9.82 -10.50
C GLY A 156 -6.36 11.06 -9.66
N GLY A 157 -7.50 11.00 -8.97
CA GLY A 157 -7.93 12.01 -8.00
C GLY A 157 -7.45 11.72 -6.58
N ARG A 158 -8.22 12.16 -5.57
CA ARG A 158 -7.91 11.83 -4.16
C ARG A 158 -8.81 10.70 -3.68
N MET A 159 -8.22 9.63 -3.16
CA MET A 159 -8.96 8.48 -2.65
C MET A 159 -8.63 8.26 -1.18
N PHE A 160 -9.67 8.08 -0.37
CA PHE A 160 -9.57 7.84 1.06
C PHE A 160 -10.42 6.63 1.41
N LEU A 161 -9.76 5.55 1.82
CA LEU A 161 -10.40 4.37 2.40
C LEU A 161 -10.10 4.38 3.89
N ARG A 162 -11.16 4.38 4.71
CA ARG A 162 -11.04 4.37 6.17
C ARG A 162 -11.93 3.28 6.76
N LEU A 163 -11.29 2.25 7.30
CA LEU A 163 -11.96 1.20 8.07
C LEU A 163 -11.73 1.44 9.55
N LYS A 164 -12.72 1.09 10.37
CA LYS A 164 -12.67 1.20 11.83
C LYS A 164 -13.38 -0.01 12.42
N ASN A 165 -12.77 -0.61 13.44
CA ASN A 165 -13.26 -1.77 14.20
C ASN A 165 -13.19 -3.05 13.37
N GLY A 166 -12.00 -3.26 12.82
CA GLY A 166 -11.56 -4.35 11.97
C GLY A 166 -12.35 -4.76 10.76
N CYS A 167 -11.76 -5.65 9.99
CA CYS A 167 -12.36 -6.51 8.98
C CYS A 167 -11.62 -7.83 9.04
N GLN A 168 -12.20 -8.93 8.56
CA GLN A 168 -11.40 -10.14 8.33
C GLN A 168 -10.41 -9.81 7.22
N ASP A 169 -10.91 -9.59 5.99
CA ASP A 169 -10.05 -9.39 4.83
C ASP A 169 -10.27 -8.05 4.14
N VAL A 170 -9.15 -7.45 3.72
CA VAL A 170 -9.16 -6.17 3.00
C VAL A 170 -8.28 -6.27 1.76
N ALA A 171 -8.92 -6.32 0.61
CA ALA A 171 -8.27 -6.36 -0.68
C ALA A 171 -8.46 -5.05 -1.46
N VAL A 172 -7.37 -4.42 -1.89
CA VAL A 172 -7.41 -3.21 -2.73
C VAL A 172 -6.55 -3.39 -3.97
N TRP A 173 -7.18 -3.34 -5.13
CA TRP A 173 -6.54 -3.66 -6.41
C TRP A 173 -6.52 -2.47 -7.37
N PHE A 174 -5.37 -2.22 -7.96
CA PHE A 174 -5.15 -1.22 -8.99
C PHE A 174 -4.45 -1.82 -10.20
N LEU A 175 -5.20 -2.09 -11.27
CA LEU A 175 -4.64 -2.78 -12.43
C LEU A 175 -3.83 -1.84 -13.33
N ARG A 176 -4.40 -0.71 -13.76
CA ARG A 176 -3.73 0.25 -14.65
C ARG A 176 -3.99 1.69 -14.23
N LEU A 177 -2.98 2.34 -13.63
CA LEU A 177 -3.03 3.78 -13.30
C LEU A 177 -2.03 4.57 -14.15
N LYS A 178 -2.52 5.62 -14.81
CA LYS A 178 -1.70 6.62 -15.49
C LYS A 178 -1.90 7.96 -14.79
N ASN A 179 -0.80 8.58 -14.35
CA ASN A 179 -0.78 9.81 -13.56
C ASN A 179 -1.55 9.62 -12.23
N GLY A 180 -0.92 8.93 -11.29
CA GLY A 180 -1.52 8.62 -9.99
C GLY A 180 -1.83 9.88 -9.18
N GLY A 181 -2.95 9.83 -8.46
CA GLY A 181 -3.38 10.88 -7.55
C GLY A 181 -2.89 10.65 -6.11
N ARG A 182 -3.64 11.14 -5.11
CA ARG A 182 -3.32 10.87 -3.70
C ARG A 182 -4.21 9.76 -3.16
N MET A 183 -3.63 8.72 -2.59
CA MET A 183 -4.36 7.59 -2.02
C MET A 183 -4.01 7.44 -0.55
N PHE A 184 -5.04 7.30 0.28
CA PHE A 184 -4.93 7.13 1.72
C PHE A 184 -5.77 5.94 2.13
N LEU A 185 -5.11 4.88 2.58
CA LEU A 185 -5.74 3.73 3.22
C LEU A 185 -5.42 3.79 4.71
N ARG A 186 -6.46 3.85 5.55
CA ARG A 186 -6.33 3.90 6.99
C ARG A 186 -7.22 2.86 7.65
N LEU A 187 -6.59 1.84 8.22
CA LEU A 187 -7.25 0.83 9.04
C LEU A 187 -7.00 1.15 10.52
N LYS A 188 -7.99 0.87 11.37
CA LYS A 188 -7.90 1.06 12.81
C LYS A 188 -8.61 -0.10 13.49
N ASN A 189 -7.96 -0.68 14.50
CA ASN A 189 -8.45 -1.82 15.30
C ASN A 189 -8.42 -3.12 14.49
N GLY A 190 -7.24 -3.39 13.93
CA GLY A 190 -6.78 -4.55 13.16
C GLY A 190 -7.62 -5.17 12.07
N CYS A 191 -6.99 -5.93 11.20
CA CYS A 191 -7.65 -6.84 10.26
C CYS A 191 -6.93 -8.18 10.33
N GLN A 192 -7.54 -9.27 9.91
CA GLN A 192 -6.77 -10.49 9.72
C GLN A 192 -5.80 -10.24 8.57
N ASP A 193 -6.33 -10.06 7.35
CA ASP A 193 -5.49 -9.92 6.17
C ASP A 193 -5.69 -8.59 5.43
N VAL A 194 -4.58 -8.01 4.99
CA VAL A 194 -4.58 -6.77 4.22
C VAL A 194 -3.71 -6.92 2.99
N ALA A 195 -4.36 -7.00 1.84
CA ALA A 195 -3.72 -7.12 0.54
C ALA A 195 -3.91 -5.86 -0.31
N VAL A 196 -2.81 -5.23 -0.75
CA VAL A 196 -2.86 -4.07 -1.64
C VAL A 196 -2.00 -4.30 -2.88
N TRP A 197 -2.64 -4.31 -4.04
CA TRP A 197 -2.02 -4.69 -5.31
C TRP A 197 -2.00 -3.56 -6.32
N PHE A 198 -0.84 -3.34 -6.93
CA PHE A 198 -0.64 -2.39 -8.00
C PHE A 198 0.06 -3.05 -9.19
N LEU A 199 -0.68 -3.34 -10.25
CA LEU A 199 -0.12 -4.07 -11.39
C LEU A 199 0.69 -3.17 -12.33
N ARG A 200 0.11 -2.06 -12.80
CA ARG A 200 0.78 -1.15 -13.76
C ARG A 200 0.54 0.31 -13.39
N LEU A 201 1.55 0.98 -12.83
CA LEU A 201 1.51 2.42 -12.55
C LEU A 201 2.50 3.19 -13.43
N LYS A 202 2.01 4.21 -14.11
CA LYS A 202 2.83 5.20 -14.82
C LYS A 202 2.64 6.56 -14.17
N ASN A 203 3.72 7.22 -13.78
CA ASN A 203 3.75 8.49 -13.04
C ASN A 203 2.98 8.36 -11.72
N GLY A 204 3.59 7.68 -10.75
CA GLY A 204 2.99 7.43 -9.44
C GLY A 204 2.69 8.72 -8.68
N GLY A 205 1.57 8.72 -7.96
CA GLY A 205 1.18 9.82 -7.07
C GLY A 205 1.68 9.64 -5.64
N ARG A 206 0.93 10.14 -4.65
CA ARG A 206 1.27 9.93 -3.24
C ARG A 206 0.38 8.83 -2.64
N MET A 207 0.98 7.83 -2.03
CA MET A 207 0.27 6.72 -1.39
C MET A 207 0.63 6.65 0.08
N PHE A 208 -0.39 6.55 0.92
CA PHE A 208 -0.27 6.45 2.37
C PHE A 208 -1.11 5.27 2.85
N LEU A 209 -0.45 4.22 3.32
CA LEU A 209 -1.07 3.11 4.02
C LEU A 209 -0.73 3.24 5.51
N ARG A 210 -1.76 3.33 6.34
CA ARG A 210 -1.62 3.45 7.79
C ARG A 210 -2.49 2.43 8.49
N LEU A 211 -1.86 1.45 9.10
CA LEU A 211 -2.50 0.48 9.98
C LEU A 211 -2.25 0.86 11.44
N LYS A 212 -3.21 0.57 12.29
CA LYS A 212 -3.14 0.79 13.74
C LYS A 212 -3.82 -0.37 14.45
N ASN A 213 -3.16 -0.88 15.49
CA ASN A 213 -3.65 -1.97 16.34
C ASN A 213 -3.64 -3.32 15.61
N GLY A 214 -2.47 -3.67 15.07
CA GLY A 214 -2.10 -4.95 14.44
C GLY A 214 -2.91 -5.42 13.24
N CYS A 215 -2.30 -6.15 12.33
CA CYS A 215 -3.00 -7.08 11.45
C CYS A 215 -2.30 -8.43 11.59
N GLN A 216 -2.93 -9.54 11.23
CA GLN A 216 -2.17 -10.79 11.09
C GLN A 216 -1.21 -10.58 9.93
N ASP A 217 -1.74 -10.46 8.70
CA ASP A 217 -0.91 -10.38 7.51
C ASP A 217 -1.11 -9.11 6.71
N VAL A 218 0.01 -8.55 6.24
CA VAL A 218 0.02 -7.33 5.42
C VAL A 218 0.87 -7.56 4.18
N ALA A 219 0.21 -7.69 3.04
CA ALA A 219 0.83 -7.86 1.75
C ALA A 219 0.64 -6.62 0.87
N VAL A 220 1.75 -6.04 0.39
CA VAL A 220 1.70 -4.90 -0.55
C VAL A 220 2.55 -5.20 -1.78
N TRP A 221 1.91 -5.26 -2.94
CA TRP A 221 2.52 -5.70 -4.18
C TRP A 221 2.53 -4.61 -5.26
N PHE A 222 3.69 -4.42 -5.88
CA PHE A 222 3.89 -3.51 -7.00
C PHE A 222 4.59 -4.22 -8.16
N LEU A 223 3.84 -4.56 -9.20
CA LEU A 223 4.39 -5.34 -10.32
C LEU A 223 5.21 -4.48 -11.29
N ARG A 224 4.63 -3.38 -11.81
CA ARG A 224 5.30 -2.51 -12.79
C ARG A 224 5.07 -1.04 -12.48
N LEU A 225 6.10 -0.35 -11.99
CA LEU A 225 6.08 1.08 -11.73
C LEU A 225 7.05 1.83 -12.64
N LYS A 226 6.55 2.82 -13.38
CA LYS A 226 7.36 3.77 -14.15
C LYS A 226 7.16 5.16 -13.57
N ASN A 227 8.26 5.83 -13.22
CA ASN A 227 8.27 7.14 -12.55
C ASN A 227 7.51 7.07 -11.22
N GLY A 228 8.13 6.43 -10.22
CA GLY A 228 7.54 6.24 -8.90
C GLY A 228 7.23 7.55 -8.19
N GLY A 229 6.13 7.56 -7.45
CA GLY A 229 5.73 8.68 -6.62
C GLY A 229 6.25 8.56 -5.17
N ARG A 230 5.54 9.15 -4.20
CA ARG A 230 5.90 8.99 -2.78
C ARG A 230 5.01 7.95 -2.12
N MET A 231 5.61 6.96 -1.48
CA MET A 231 4.90 5.88 -0.79
C MET A 231 5.27 5.88 0.68
N PHE A 232 4.25 5.82 1.53
CA PHE A 232 4.40 5.79 2.98
C PHE A 232 3.56 4.63 3.53
N LEU A 233 4.23 3.61 4.04
CA LEU A 233 3.61 2.53 4.80
C LEU A 233 3.95 2.73 6.27
N ARG A 234 2.94 2.85 7.11
CA ARG A 234 3.09 3.03 8.55
C ARG A 234 2.23 2.05 9.30
N LEU A 235 2.86 1.08 9.94
CA LEU A 235 2.22 0.15 10.86
C LEU A 235 2.50 0.58 12.30
N LYS A 236 1.54 0.35 13.18
CA LYS A 236 1.63 0.64 14.61
C LYS A 236 0.95 -0.48 15.38
N ASN A 237 1.61 -0.97 16.42
CA ASN A 237 1.14 -2.01 17.32
C ASN A 237 1.11 -3.38 16.63
N GLY A 238 2.29 -3.79 16.15
CA GLY A 238 2.59 -5.07 15.52
C GLY A 238 1.89 -5.35 14.21
N CYS A 239 2.35 -6.40 13.55
CA CYS A 239 1.63 -7.32 12.65
C CYS A 239 2.30 -8.68 12.85
N GLN A 240 1.66 -9.80 12.51
CA GLN A 240 2.42 -11.05 12.43
C GLN A 240 3.39 -10.92 11.26
N ASP A 241 2.86 -10.84 10.04
CA ASP A 241 3.70 -10.83 8.84
C ASP A 241 3.49 -9.58 7.97
N VAL A 242 4.61 -9.05 7.48
CA VAL A 242 4.62 -7.88 6.61
C VAL A 242 5.46 -8.16 5.37
N ALA A 243 4.78 -8.35 4.24
CA ALA A 243 5.39 -8.59 2.95
C ALA A 243 5.20 -7.39 2.01
N VAL A 244 6.30 -6.83 1.51
CA VAL A 244 6.26 -5.74 0.53
C VAL A 244 7.10 -6.09 -0.70
N TRP A 245 6.45 -6.19 -1.85
CA TRP A 245 7.05 -6.69 -3.08
C TRP A 245 7.06 -5.63 -4.19
N PHE A 246 8.21 -5.46 -4.83
CA PHE A 246 8.42 -4.59 -5.97
C PHE A 246 9.11 -5.35 -7.10
N LEU A 247 8.35 -5.73 -8.13
CA LEU A 247 8.91 -6.57 -9.20
C LEU A 247 9.71 -5.76 -10.23
N ARG A 248 9.15 -4.67 -10.77
CA ARG A 248 9.82 -3.84 -11.79
C ARG A 248 9.59 -2.36 -11.55
N LEU A 249 10.61 -1.64 -11.06
CA LEU A 249 10.57 -0.19 -10.91
C LEU A 249 11.57 0.49 -11.87
N LYS A 250 11.08 1.47 -12.63
CA LYS A 250 11.89 2.37 -13.44
C LYS A 250 11.70 3.79 -12.94
N ASN A 251 12.79 4.48 -12.62
CA ASN A 251 12.81 5.81 -12.01
C ASN A 251 12.05 5.81 -10.68
N GLY A 252 12.66 5.21 -9.65
CA GLY A 252 12.07 5.06 -8.33
C GLY A 252 11.77 6.42 -7.68
N GLY A 253 10.67 6.47 -6.94
CA GLY A 253 10.30 7.63 -6.13
C GLY A 253 10.83 7.55 -4.70
N ARG A 254 10.14 8.18 -3.74
CA ARG A 254 10.51 8.08 -2.32
C ARG A 254 9.64 7.05 -1.61
N MET A 255 10.23 6.10 -0.93
CA MET A 255 9.54 5.06 -0.18
C MET A 255 9.92 5.14 1.29
N PHE A 256 8.90 5.11 2.15
CA PHE A 256 9.06 5.14 3.60
C PHE A 256 8.23 4.01 4.19
N LEU A 257 8.89 3.02 4.76
CA LEU A 257 8.29 1.97 5.55
C LEU A 257 8.65 2.23 7.02
N ARG A 258 7.63 2.38 7.86
CA ARG A 258 7.80 2.62 9.29
C ARG A 258 6.94 1.65 10.09
N LEU A 259 7.58 0.72 10.78
CA LEU A 259 6.94 -0.17 11.74
C LEU A 259 7.24 0.32 13.15
N LYS A 260 6.29 0.14 14.07
CA LYS A 260 6.44 0.54 15.48
C LYS A 260 5.72 -0.47 16.36
N ASN A 261 6.41 -0.97 17.39
CA ASN A 261 5.97 -2.06 18.27
C ASN A 261 5.91 -3.33 17.43
N GLY A 262 6.96 -4.15 17.45
CA GLY A 262 7.44 -5.05 16.39
C GLY A 262 6.46 -5.96 15.69
N CYS A 263 6.90 -6.47 14.53
CA CYS A 263 6.24 -7.55 13.81
C CYS A 263 6.96 -8.88 14.09
N GLN A 264 6.34 -10.01 13.81
CA GLN A 264 7.09 -11.27 13.76
C GLN A 264 8.03 -11.19 12.56
N ASP A 265 7.47 -11.19 11.34
CA ASP A 265 8.28 -11.23 10.13
C ASP A 265 8.09 -10.03 9.22
N VAL A 266 9.21 -9.53 8.69
CA VAL A 266 9.22 -8.40 7.76
C VAL A 266 10.05 -8.73 6.54
N ALA A 267 9.36 -8.97 5.43
CA ALA A 267 9.97 -9.26 4.15
C ALA A 267 9.77 -8.11 3.17
N VAL A 268 10.87 -7.56 2.63
CA VAL A 268 10.83 -6.51 1.61
C VAL A 268 11.66 -6.91 0.40
N TRP A 269 11.00 -7.06 -0.75
CA TRP A 269 11.60 -7.60 -1.96
C TRP A 269 11.60 -6.60 -3.11
N PHE A 270 12.76 -6.47 -3.76
CA PHE A 270 12.95 -5.66 -4.95
C PHE A 270 13.63 -6.47 -6.06
N LEU A 271 12.86 -6.90 -7.05
CA LEU A 271 13.39 -7.78 -8.09
C LEU A 271 14.20 -7.01 -9.15
N ARG A 272 13.65 -5.94 -9.73
CA ARG A 272 14.32 -5.16 -10.78
C ARG A 272 14.11 -3.67 -10.59
N LEU A 273 15.15 -2.95 -10.17
CA LEU A 273 15.15 -1.49 -10.06
C LEU A 273 16.10 -0.86 -11.08
N LYS A 274 15.61 0.10 -11.85
CA LYS A 274 16.41 0.97 -12.72
C LYS A 274 16.22 2.42 -12.28
N ASN A 275 17.31 3.13 -12.00
CA ASN A 275 17.34 4.49 -11.45
C ASN A 275 16.58 4.54 -10.13
N GLY A 276 17.20 3.97 -9.08
CA GLY A 276 16.62 3.89 -7.75
C GLY A 276 16.32 5.26 -7.16
N GLY A 277 15.22 5.35 -6.40
CA GLY A 277 14.86 6.54 -5.65
C GLY A 277 15.41 6.53 -4.22
N ARG A 278 14.76 7.23 -3.29
CA ARG A 278 15.14 7.19 -1.86
C ARG A 278 14.26 6.19 -1.11
N MET A 279 14.87 5.27 -0.39
CA MET A 279 14.17 4.27 0.42
C MET A 279 14.56 4.41 1.88
N PHE A 280 13.56 4.42 2.76
CA PHE A 280 13.73 4.52 4.19
C PHE A 280 12.90 3.42 4.84
N LEU A 281 13.58 2.46 5.45
CA LEU A 281 12.99 1.44 6.31
C LEU A 281 13.35 1.77 7.75
N ARG A 282 12.34 1.96 8.59
CA ARG A 282 12.51 2.26 10.01
C ARG A 282 11.66 1.32 10.85
N LEU A 283 12.32 0.43 11.57
CA LEU A 283 11.69 -0.43 12.56
C LEU A 283 12.00 0.12 13.96
N LYS A 284 11.04 -0.01 14.88
CA LYS A 284 11.21 0.42 16.27
C LYS A 284 10.48 -0.58 17.17
N ASN A 285 11.17 -1.02 18.23
CA ASN A 285 10.69 -1.99 19.21
C ASN A 285 10.62 -3.41 18.62
N GLY A 286 11.74 -3.84 18.02
CA GLY A 286 12.03 -5.17 17.49
C GLY A 286 11.20 -5.63 16.32
N CYS A 287 11.66 -6.67 15.65
CA CYS A 287 10.89 -7.68 14.94
C CYS A 287 11.59 -9.03 15.23
N GLN A 288 10.94 -10.17 15.01
CA GLN A 288 11.69 -11.42 15.03
C GLN A 288 12.64 -11.42 13.84
N ASP A 289 12.09 -11.48 12.62
CA ASP A 289 12.90 -11.60 11.42
C ASP A 289 12.70 -10.43 10.46
N VAL A 290 13.81 -9.95 9.89
CA VAL A 290 13.81 -8.87 8.92
C VAL A 290 14.63 -9.26 7.71
N ALA A 291 13.94 -9.54 6.62
CA ALA A 291 14.56 -9.90 5.35
C ALA A 291 14.36 -8.79 4.30
N VAL A 292 15.45 -8.27 3.76
CA VAL A 292 15.41 -7.26 2.69
C VAL A 292 16.22 -7.72 1.48
N TRP A 293 15.55 -7.91 0.35
CA TRP A 293 16.14 -8.50 -0.84
C TRP A 293 16.15 -7.55 -2.03
N PHE A 294 17.30 -7.46 -2.69
CA PHE A 294 17.50 -6.68 -3.91
C PHE A 294 18.17 -7.55 -4.98
N LEU A 295 17.39 -8.02 -5.96
CA LEU A 295 17.92 -8.95 -6.95
C LEU A 295 18.72 -8.25 -8.06
N ARG A 296 18.17 -7.21 -8.68
CA ARG A 296 18.83 -6.49 -9.78
C ARG A 296 18.63 -4.99 -9.67
N LEU A 297 19.67 -4.24 -9.27
CA LEU A 297 19.65 -2.78 -9.22
C LEU A 297 20.61 -2.19 -10.25
N LYS A 298 20.13 -1.25 -11.07
CA LYS A 298 20.93 -0.43 -11.97
C LYS A 298 20.75 1.04 -11.60
N ASN A 299 21.85 1.75 -11.36
CA ASN A 299 21.87 3.14 -10.87
C ASN A 299 21.12 3.24 -9.53
N GLY A 300 21.76 2.75 -8.47
CA GLY A 300 21.21 2.73 -7.13
C GLY A 300 20.88 4.14 -6.61
N GLY A 301 19.80 4.23 -5.86
CA GLY A 301 19.42 5.46 -5.14
C GLY A 301 19.99 5.50 -3.72
N ARG A 302 19.37 6.26 -2.82
CA ARG A 302 19.77 6.28 -1.40
C ARG A 302 18.90 5.32 -0.60
N MET A 303 19.51 4.42 0.16
CA MET A 303 18.82 3.46 1.02
C MET A 303 19.21 3.69 2.47
N PHE A 304 18.22 3.76 3.35
CA PHE A 304 18.39 3.93 4.78
C PHE A 304 17.58 2.85 5.49
N LEU A 305 18.28 1.94 6.15
CA LEU A 305 17.69 0.95 7.05
C LEU A 305 18.06 1.36 8.48
N ARG A 306 17.05 1.58 9.31
CA ARG A 306 17.22 1.95 10.72
C ARG A 306 16.39 1.04 11.60
N LEU A 307 17.07 0.19 12.37
CA LEU A 307 16.46 -0.64 13.40
C LEU A 307 16.77 -0.04 14.77
N LYS A 308 15.82 -0.13 15.70
CA LYS A 308 16.00 0.37 17.07
C LYS A 308 15.25 -0.54 18.05
N ASN A 309 15.94 -0.97 19.10
CA ASN A 309 15.50 -1.96 20.09
C ASN A 309 15.33 -3.30 19.37
N GLY A 310 16.33 -4.17 19.46
CA GLY A 310 16.77 -5.12 18.44
C GLY A 310 15.77 -6.07 17.81
N CYS A 311 16.18 -6.64 16.68
CA CYS A 311 15.53 -7.79 16.06
C CYS A 311 16.26 -9.09 16.45
N GLN A 312 15.64 -10.24 16.28
CA GLN A 312 16.37 -11.50 16.35
C GLN A 312 17.30 -11.55 15.13
N ASP A 313 16.72 -11.68 13.93
CA ASP A 313 17.51 -11.87 12.72
C ASP A 313 17.29 -10.77 11.70
N VAL A 314 18.40 -10.32 11.10
CA VAL A 314 18.40 -9.29 10.07
C VAL A 314 19.23 -9.74 8.89
N ALA A 315 18.55 -10.06 7.79
CA ALA A 315 19.17 -10.46 6.55
C ALA A 315 18.95 -9.41 5.45
N VAL A 316 20.05 -8.90 4.86
CA VAL A 316 19.99 -7.96 3.74
C VAL A 316 20.79 -8.49 2.57
N TRP A 317 20.11 -8.73 1.45
CA TRP A 317 20.69 -9.38 0.27
C TRP A 317 20.71 -8.46 -0.94
N PHE A 318 21.87 -8.40 -1.61
CA PHE A 318 22.07 -7.68 -2.85
C PHE A 318 22.72 -8.60 -3.89
N LEU A 319 21.93 -9.12 -4.83
CA LEU A 319 22.44 -10.12 -5.78
C LEU A 319 23.23 -9.49 -6.94
N ARG A 320 22.68 -8.46 -7.59
CA ARG A 320 23.34 -7.79 -8.73
C ARG A 320 23.15 -6.27 -8.67
N LEU A 321 24.21 -5.53 -8.34
CA LEU A 321 24.21 -4.07 -8.35
C LEU A 321 25.15 -3.55 -9.44
N LYS A 322 24.65 -2.61 -10.25
CA LYS A 322 25.45 -1.83 -11.20
C LYS A 322 25.27 -0.35 -10.91
N ASN A 323 26.36 0.37 -10.71
CA ASN A 323 26.41 1.78 -10.31
C ASN A 323 25.67 1.96 -8.97
N GLY A 324 26.31 1.51 -7.89
CA GLY A 324 25.75 1.54 -6.54
C GLY A 324 25.41 2.96 -6.08
N GLY A 325 24.36 3.07 -5.28
CA GLY A 325 23.98 4.32 -4.61
C GLY A 325 24.56 4.42 -3.20
N ARG A 326 24.00 5.30 -2.36
CA ARG A 326 24.42 5.37 -0.94
C ARG A 326 23.54 4.47 -0.07
N MET A 327 24.15 3.61 0.72
CA MET A 327 23.46 2.70 1.63
C MET A 327 23.86 3.02 3.06
N PHE A 328 22.88 3.15 3.95
CA PHE A 328 23.07 3.40 5.36
C PHE A 328 22.28 2.37 6.15
N LEU A 329 22.98 1.50 6.86
CA LEU A 329 22.42 0.57 7.82
C LEU A 329 22.78 1.05 9.22
N ARG A 330 21.76 1.29 10.04
CA ARG A 330 21.94 1.72 11.43
C ARG A 330 21.13 0.83 12.35
N LEU A 331 21.83 0.05 13.16
CA LEU A 331 21.25 -0.77 14.22
C LEU A 331 21.53 -0.09 15.56
N LYS A 332 20.57 -0.15 16.48
CA LYS A 332 20.71 0.41 17.83
C LYS A 332 19.99 -0.48 18.83
N ASN A 333 20.67 -0.81 19.93
CA ASN A 333 20.18 -1.70 20.99
C ASN A 333 20.00 -3.13 20.46
N GLY A 334 21.09 -3.63 19.89
CA GLY A 334 21.34 -4.97 19.37
C GLY A 334 20.47 -5.53 18.29
N CYS A 335 20.93 -6.64 17.71
CA CYS A 335 20.18 -7.71 17.07
C CYS A 335 20.90 -9.00 17.47
N GLN A 336 20.27 -10.17 17.40
CA GLN A 336 21.02 -11.42 17.57
C GLN A 336 21.95 -11.57 16.37
N ASP A 337 21.36 -11.78 15.18
CA ASP A 337 22.13 -12.06 13.97
C ASP A 337 21.92 -11.01 12.89
N VAL A 338 23.02 -10.58 12.28
CA VAL A 338 23.01 -9.59 11.20
C VAL A 338 23.83 -10.09 10.03
N ALA A 339 23.16 -10.46 8.96
CA ALA A 339 23.79 -10.92 7.73
C ALA A 339 23.56 -9.93 6.59
N VAL A 340 24.64 -9.47 5.97
CA VAL A 340 24.58 -8.58 4.79
C VAL A 340 25.37 -9.18 3.64
N TRP A 341 24.70 -9.47 2.55
CA TRP A 341 25.26 -10.20 1.41
C TRP A 341 25.28 -9.36 0.14
N PHE A 342 26.43 -9.35 -0.53
CA PHE A 342 26.65 -8.69 -1.81
C PHE A 342 27.27 -9.67 -2.82
N LEU A 343 26.46 -10.21 -3.72
CA LEU A 343 26.94 -11.26 -4.63
C LEU A 343 27.71 -10.72 -5.83
N ARG A 344 27.18 -9.70 -6.52
CA ARG A 344 27.83 -9.10 -7.70
C ARG A 344 27.68 -7.59 -7.70
N LEU A 345 28.77 -6.86 -7.47
CA LEU A 345 28.83 -5.41 -7.50
C LEU A 345 29.71 -4.90 -8.63
N LYS A 346 29.18 -4.01 -9.46
CA LYS A 346 29.93 -3.27 -10.47
C LYS A 346 29.77 -1.77 -10.25
N ASN A 347 30.89 -1.04 -10.12
CA ASN A 347 30.94 0.38 -9.76
C ASN A 347 30.22 0.63 -8.43
N GLY A 348 30.89 0.26 -7.33
CA GLY A 348 30.34 0.33 -5.98
C GLY A 348 29.91 1.74 -5.58
N GLY A 349 28.89 1.82 -4.73
CA GLY A 349 28.47 3.07 -4.10
C GLY A 349 29.14 3.28 -2.73
N ARG A 350 28.60 4.19 -1.92
CA ARG A 350 29.06 4.35 -0.52
C ARG A 350 28.17 3.55 0.43
N MET A 351 28.77 2.75 1.29
CA MET A 351 28.08 1.95 2.30
C MET A 351 28.51 2.39 3.69
N PHE A 352 27.53 2.59 4.56
CA PHE A 352 27.74 2.96 5.96
C PHE A 352 26.99 1.97 6.84
N LEU A 353 27.72 1.17 7.60
CA LEU A 353 27.19 0.29 8.62
C LEU A 353 27.52 0.87 9.99
N ARG A 354 26.49 1.16 10.78
CA ARG A 354 26.64 1.66 12.14
C ARG A 354 25.88 0.79 13.11
N LEU A 355 26.62 0.07 13.95
CA LEU A 355 26.08 -0.73 15.03
C LEU A 355 26.31 0.01 16.36
N LYS A 356 25.33 -0.03 17.25
CA LYS A 356 25.45 0.58 18.58
C LYS A 356 24.72 -0.27 19.61
N ASN A 357 25.38 -0.55 20.73
CA ASN A 357 24.88 -1.37 21.84
C ASN A 357 24.61 -2.80 21.35
N GLY A 358 25.68 -3.42 20.86
CA GLY A 358 25.93 -4.82 20.51
C GLY A 358 24.96 -5.69 19.76
N CYS A 359 25.42 -6.30 18.67
CA CYS A 359 24.82 -7.51 18.11
C CYS A 359 25.66 -8.73 18.52
N GLN A 360 25.06 -9.92 18.57
CA GLN A 360 25.81 -11.17 18.80
C GLN A 360 26.66 -11.44 17.55
N ASP A 361 26.01 -11.74 16.43
CA ASP A 361 26.73 -12.10 15.20
C ASP A 361 26.52 -11.08 14.08
N VAL A 362 27.62 -10.69 13.44
CA VAL A 362 27.60 -9.77 12.31
C VAL A 362 28.45 -10.32 11.17
N ALA A 363 27.78 -10.75 10.11
CA ALA A 363 28.44 -11.25 8.92
C ALA A 363 28.19 -10.34 7.71
N VAL A 364 29.26 -9.90 7.05
CA VAL A 364 29.18 -9.11 5.82
C VAL A 364 29.97 -9.79 4.71
N TRP A 365 29.29 -10.16 3.63
CA TRP A 365 29.85 -10.97 2.56
C TRP A 365 29.89 -10.23 1.22
N PHE A 366 31.03 -10.30 0.54
CA PHE A 366 31.24 -9.77 -0.81
C PHE A 366 31.81 -10.85 -1.73
N LEU A 367 31.01 -11.37 -2.66
CA LEU A 367 31.46 -12.45 -3.55
C LEU A 367 32.22 -11.95 -4.77
N ARG A 368 31.67 -10.99 -5.54
CA ARG A 368 32.32 -10.47 -6.77
C ARG A 368 32.24 -8.96 -6.84
N LEU A 369 33.40 -8.30 -6.78
CA LEU A 369 33.53 -6.84 -6.87
C LEU A 369 34.28 -6.43 -8.14
N LYS A 370 33.75 -5.43 -8.84
CA LYS A 370 34.44 -4.77 -9.95
C LYS A 370 34.28 -3.26 -9.84
N ASN A 371 35.39 -2.52 -9.75
CA ASN A 371 35.47 -1.08 -9.50
C ASN A 371 34.81 -0.72 -8.16
N GLY A 372 35.64 -0.77 -7.11
CA GLY A 372 35.23 -0.70 -5.70
C GLY A 372 34.35 0.50 -5.33
N GLY A 373 33.61 0.36 -4.23
CA GLY A 373 32.92 1.46 -3.57
C GLY A 373 33.41 1.60 -2.14
N ARG A 374 33.22 2.76 -1.52
CA ARG A 374 33.71 3.00 -0.15
C ARG A 374 32.78 2.36 0.88
N MET A 375 33.35 1.62 1.81
CA MET A 375 32.64 1.07 2.97
C MET A 375 33.15 1.71 4.25
N PHE A 376 32.21 2.07 5.13
CA PHE A 376 32.47 2.59 6.47
C PHE A 376 31.78 1.70 7.48
N LEU A 377 32.55 1.09 8.37
CA LEU A 377 32.04 0.27 9.46
C LEU A 377 32.32 0.96 10.79
N ARG A 378 31.25 1.26 11.52
CA ARG A 378 31.33 1.87 12.85
C ARG A 378 30.63 0.99 13.88
N LEU A 379 31.43 0.38 14.74
CA LEU A 379 30.96 -0.39 15.88
C LEU A 379 31.10 0.44 17.14
N LYS A 380 30.13 0.34 18.05
CA LYS A 380 30.20 1.05 19.34
C LYS A 380 29.45 0.26 20.39
N ASN A 381 30.11 0.01 21.51
CA ASN A 381 29.57 -0.73 22.65
C ASN A 381 29.26 -2.19 22.24
N GLY A 382 30.33 -2.91 21.84
CA GLY A 382 30.51 -4.36 21.74
C GLY A 382 29.61 -5.21 20.86
N CYS A 383 30.10 -5.74 19.73
CA CYS A 383 29.56 -6.94 19.07
C CYS A 383 30.42 -8.15 19.45
N GLN A 384 29.84 -9.36 19.57
CA GLN A 384 30.59 -10.56 19.95
C GLN A 384 31.40 -11.08 18.77
N ASP A 385 30.75 -11.39 17.66
CA ASP A 385 31.40 -11.93 16.48
C ASP A 385 31.18 -11.04 15.26
N VAL A 386 32.27 -10.60 14.62
CA VAL A 386 32.19 -9.76 13.42
C VAL A 386 33.08 -10.33 12.32
N ALA A 387 32.45 -10.84 11.28
CA ALA A 387 33.14 -11.39 10.13
C ALA A 387 32.84 -10.59 8.86
N VAL A 388 33.90 -10.17 8.16
CA VAL A 388 33.80 -9.54 6.85
C VAL A 388 34.59 -10.35 5.83
N TRP A 389 33.89 -10.85 4.80
CA TRP A 389 34.45 -11.77 3.81
C TRP A 389 34.47 -11.15 2.41
N PHE A 390 35.60 -11.27 1.73
CA PHE A 390 35.78 -10.91 0.32
C PHE A 390 36.33 -12.12 -0.44
N LEU A 391 35.59 -12.63 -1.43
CA LEU A 391 35.95 -13.88 -2.13
C LEU A 391 36.43 -13.68 -3.58
N TRP A 392 36.28 -12.49 -4.18
CA TRP A 392 36.85 -12.23 -5.50
C TRP A 392 36.96 -10.75 -5.87
N LEU A 393 38.20 -10.31 -6.10
CA LEU A 393 38.56 -8.94 -6.52
C LEU A 393 39.21 -8.99 -7.92
N LYS A 394 38.61 -8.30 -8.90
CA LYS A 394 39.23 -8.15 -10.23
C LYS A 394 40.04 -6.84 -10.34
N ASN A 395 41.15 -6.89 -11.11
CA ASN A 395 42.08 -5.79 -11.40
C ASN A 395 41.37 -4.44 -11.65
N GLY A 396 41.89 -3.38 -11.01
CA GLY A 396 41.30 -2.04 -10.96
C GLY A 396 40.52 -1.72 -9.66
N CYS A 397 40.42 -2.68 -8.73
CA CYS A 397 39.91 -2.45 -7.38
C CYS A 397 41.02 -1.93 -6.44
N GLN A 398 41.72 -0.85 -6.82
CA GLN A 398 42.76 -0.25 -5.97
C GLN A 398 42.22 0.31 -4.63
N ASP A 399 40.89 0.50 -4.51
CA ASP A 399 40.22 1.13 -3.37
C ASP A 399 39.17 0.24 -2.65
N VAL A 400 39.18 -1.09 -2.80
CA VAL A 400 38.36 -1.95 -1.93
C VAL A 400 39.10 -2.14 -0.61
N ALA A 401 39.14 -1.07 0.18
CA ALA A 401 39.56 -1.11 1.57
C ALA A 401 38.34 -0.96 2.48
N VAL A 402 38.35 -1.61 3.64
CA VAL A 402 37.58 -1.12 4.78
C VAL A 402 38.25 0.20 5.17
N TRP A 403 37.83 1.29 4.53
CA TRP A 403 38.52 2.58 4.59
C TRP A 403 38.61 3.14 6.01
N PHE A 404 37.60 2.86 6.84
CA PHE A 404 37.60 3.20 8.25
C PHE A 404 36.86 2.12 9.03
N LEU A 405 37.61 1.35 9.80
CA LEU A 405 37.10 0.53 10.90
C LEU A 405 37.28 1.32 12.20
N TRP A 406 36.19 1.72 12.83
CA TRP A 406 36.26 2.37 14.14
C TRP A 406 35.60 1.48 15.19
N LEU A 407 36.45 0.91 16.04
CA LEU A 407 36.06 0.11 17.20
C LEU A 407 36.13 1.00 18.44
N LYS A 408 35.10 0.96 19.27
CA LYS A 408 35.12 1.61 20.58
C LYS A 408 34.43 0.73 21.60
N ASN A 409 35.26 0.18 22.51
CA ASN A 409 34.95 -0.64 23.69
C ASN A 409 34.16 -1.93 23.40
N GLY A 410 34.73 -3.07 23.79
CA GLY A 410 34.03 -4.35 24.01
C GLY A 410 33.61 -5.17 22.80
N CYS A 411 34.22 -4.99 21.62
CA CYS A 411 34.01 -5.95 20.52
C CYS A 411 35.02 -7.09 20.66
N GLN A 412 34.56 -8.32 20.51
CA GLN A 412 35.40 -9.53 20.48
C GLN A 412 35.48 -10.03 19.02
N ASP A 413 36.45 -10.89 18.73
CA ASP A 413 36.54 -11.72 17.51
C ASP A 413 36.14 -11.03 16.19
N VAL A 414 36.92 -10.03 15.81
CA VAL A 414 36.76 -9.31 14.53
C VAL A 414 37.71 -9.90 13.49
N ALA A 415 37.16 -10.54 12.47
CA ALA A 415 37.92 -11.13 11.37
C ALA A 415 37.58 -10.50 10.02
N VAL A 416 38.62 -10.22 9.23
CA VAL A 416 38.49 -9.76 7.83
C VAL A 416 39.26 -10.71 6.93
N TRP A 417 38.54 -11.40 6.06
CA TRP A 417 39.11 -12.42 5.18
C TRP A 417 39.10 -11.98 3.73
N PHE A 418 40.25 -12.18 3.07
CA PHE A 418 40.40 -12.00 1.63
C PHE A 418 40.76 -13.35 1.02
N LEU A 419 39.78 -14.02 0.42
CA LEU A 419 39.98 -15.21 -0.38
C LEU A 419 40.19 -14.75 -1.83
N ARG A 420 41.35 -15.09 -2.41
CA ARG A 420 41.73 -14.69 -3.77
C ARG A 420 41.18 -15.64 -4.82
#